data_AF-A0A5C5TZW2-F1
#
_entry.id   AF-A0A5C5TZW2-F1
#
_cell.length_a   1.000
_cell.length_b   1.000
_cell.length_c   1.000
_cell.angle_alpha   90.00
_cell.angle_beta   90.00
_cell.angle_gamma   90.00
#
_symmetry.space_group_name_H-M   'P 1'
#
loop_
_entity.id
_entity.type
_entity.pdbx_description
1 polymer ?
#
loop_
_entity_poly.entity_id
_entity_poly.type
_entity_poly.pdbx_seq_one_letter_code
_entity_poly.pdbx_strand_id
1 'polypeptide(L)'
;MQSTLNIRPMTSDDTKLREEAEQRNATRESRQPRLLGFIPERGDYGIVAFDDASVAGVAWASISGVLPEITVNVAPEHQGNGLGTRLVDALVTHAHSVRWPGLALTVADDNPARRLYARLGFEARADGVMVKPLAPAINAITVYCGSACGARPEYVNATREFAQGLAELGVDIVYGGGKIGLMGELADAALAAGGDVIGVIPASLVDREVAHPKLTELQVVDSMAERKERMEALGDVFVALPGGIGTLEELFEVFTLQLLGPECMPVVLYNVEGYWSSLIETLKRMTEEGFIPPKYIDALIVVDSVSGLFEALESWRAPGIKWE
;
A
#
# COMPACT_ATOMS: atom_id res chain seq x y z
N MET A 1 -29.81 20.10 -13.58
CA MET A 1 -29.33 19.01 -14.45
C MET A 1 -27.87 18.78 -14.10
N GLN A 2 -27.51 17.62 -13.55
CA GLN A 2 -26.09 17.26 -13.43
C GLN A 2 -25.58 17.05 -14.86
N SER A 3 -24.65 17.89 -15.34
CA SER A 3 -24.01 17.61 -16.62
C SER A 3 -23.23 16.30 -16.47
N THR A 4 -23.51 15.34 -17.35
CA THR A 4 -22.79 14.07 -17.41
C THR A 4 -21.40 14.34 -17.98
N LEU A 5 -20.48 14.73 -17.10
CA LEU A 5 -19.07 14.86 -17.43
C LEU A 5 -18.52 13.51 -17.88
N ASN A 6 -18.00 13.45 -19.11
CA ASN A 6 -17.35 12.26 -19.65
C ASN A 6 -15.89 12.24 -19.23
N ILE A 7 -15.38 11.13 -18.69
CA ILE A 7 -14.00 11.00 -18.23
C ILE A 7 -13.32 9.92 -19.06
N ARG A 8 -12.12 10.21 -19.58
CA ARG A 8 -11.23 9.21 -20.18
C ARG A 8 -9.83 9.24 -19.54
N PRO A 9 -9.08 8.14 -19.61
CA PRO A 9 -7.65 8.15 -19.30
C PRO A 9 -6.89 9.16 -20.16
N MET A 10 -5.85 9.73 -19.57
CA MET A 10 -4.84 10.54 -20.26
C MET A 10 -3.87 9.62 -21.01
N THR A 11 -3.34 10.10 -22.12
CA THR A 11 -2.38 9.39 -22.99
C THR A 11 -1.17 10.27 -23.26
N SER A 12 -0.11 9.70 -23.84
CA SER A 12 1.08 10.45 -24.28
C SER A 12 0.74 11.54 -25.33
N ASP A 13 -0.35 11.38 -26.08
CA ASP A 13 -0.83 12.34 -27.07
C ASP A 13 -1.44 13.62 -26.43
N ASP A 14 -1.76 13.59 -25.14
CA ASP A 14 -2.35 14.73 -24.40
C ASP A 14 -1.32 15.79 -23.97
N THR A 15 -0.11 15.77 -24.54
CA THR A 15 0.99 16.69 -24.20
C THR A 15 0.54 18.16 -24.24
N LYS A 16 -0.18 18.57 -25.27
CA LYS A 16 -0.68 19.94 -25.41
C LYS A 16 -1.66 20.34 -24.30
N LEU A 17 -2.55 19.42 -23.89
CA LEU A 17 -3.50 19.68 -22.80
C LEU A 17 -2.78 19.89 -21.47
N ARG A 18 -1.72 19.12 -21.22
CA ARG A 18 -0.86 19.26 -20.04
C ARG A 18 -0.10 20.59 -20.05
N GLU A 19 0.50 20.96 -21.18
CA GLU A 19 1.19 22.25 -21.34
C GLU A 19 0.26 23.43 -21.05
N GLU A 20 -0.95 23.41 -21.60
CA GLU A 20 -1.95 24.45 -21.35
C GLU A 20 -2.38 24.48 -19.88
N ALA A 21 -2.56 23.32 -19.25
CA ALA A 21 -2.92 23.22 -17.84
C ALA A 21 -1.80 23.74 -16.91
N GLU A 22 -0.54 23.35 -17.14
CA GLU A 22 0.61 23.85 -16.39
C GLU A 22 0.80 25.35 -16.61
N GLN A 23 0.63 25.87 -17.83
CA GLN A 23 0.72 27.30 -18.10
C GLN A 23 -0.36 28.09 -17.34
N ARG A 24 -1.59 27.55 -17.27
CA ARG A 24 -2.68 28.15 -16.48
C ARG A 24 -2.36 28.14 -14.98
N ASN A 25 -1.81 27.05 -14.46
CA ASN A 25 -1.40 26.95 -13.05
C ASN A 25 -0.23 27.89 -12.74
N ALA A 26 0.82 27.88 -13.57
CA ALA A 26 1.99 28.75 -13.48
C ALA A 26 1.62 30.24 -13.46
N THR A 27 0.68 30.65 -14.31
CA THR A 27 0.19 32.04 -14.34
C THR A 27 -0.55 32.42 -13.06
N ARG A 28 -1.35 31.50 -12.50
CA ARG A 28 -2.07 31.73 -11.23
C ARG A 28 -1.14 31.73 -10.02
N GLU A 29 -0.04 30.99 -10.09
CA GLU A 29 0.86 30.74 -8.96
C GLU A 29 2.17 31.52 -9.06
N SER A 30 2.33 32.38 -10.07
CA SER A 30 3.56 33.14 -10.35
C SER A 30 4.83 32.27 -10.34
N ARG A 31 4.74 31.05 -10.88
CA ARG A 31 5.86 30.08 -10.94
C ARG A 31 6.22 29.72 -12.37
N GLN A 32 7.39 29.12 -12.58
CA GLN A 32 7.72 28.50 -13.87
C GLN A 32 6.90 27.21 -14.07
N PRO A 33 6.41 26.93 -15.29
CA PRO A 33 5.77 25.66 -15.62
C PRO A 33 6.71 24.50 -15.33
N ARG A 34 6.21 23.44 -14.70
CA ARG A 34 6.96 22.18 -14.52
C ARG A 34 6.35 21.14 -15.43
N LEU A 35 6.87 21.05 -16.66
CA LEU A 35 6.46 20.01 -17.57
C LEU A 35 7.36 18.78 -17.37
N LEU A 36 6.94 17.86 -16.52
CA LEU A 36 7.45 16.49 -16.61
C LEU A 36 6.87 15.85 -17.88
N GLY A 37 7.57 14.90 -18.51
CA GLY A 37 6.96 14.08 -19.57
C GLY A 37 5.90 13.15 -18.96
N PHE A 38 4.77 12.94 -19.66
CA PHE A 38 3.82 11.87 -19.31
C PHE A 38 4.34 10.56 -19.89
N ILE A 39 4.70 9.62 -19.03
CA ILE A 39 5.27 8.34 -19.45
C ILE A 39 4.42 7.22 -18.81
N PRO A 40 3.38 6.72 -19.50
CA PRO A 40 2.55 5.63 -18.98
C PRO A 40 3.37 4.40 -18.59
N GLU A 41 4.43 4.10 -19.33
CA GLU A 41 5.31 2.96 -19.09
C GLU A 41 6.12 3.09 -17.80
N ARG A 42 6.29 4.33 -17.30
CA ARG A 42 6.88 4.60 -15.99
C ARG A 42 5.89 4.37 -14.84
N GLY A 43 4.59 4.27 -15.17
CA GLY A 43 3.48 4.21 -14.21
C GLY A 43 2.77 5.55 -14.03
N ASP A 44 3.04 6.58 -14.83
CA ASP A 44 2.27 7.82 -14.76
C ASP A 44 0.78 7.55 -15.05
N TYR A 45 -0.10 8.25 -14.34
CA TYR A 45 -1.55 8.12 -14.52
C TYR A 45 -2.21 9.47 -14.63
N GLY A 46 -3.26 9.58 -15.45
CA GLY A 46 -4.02 10.81 -15.54
C GLY A 46 -5.37 10.58 -16.17
N ILE A 47 -6.23 11.59 -16.02
CA ILE A 47 -7.59 11.62 -16.53
C ILE A 47 -7.90 12.98 -17.13
N VAL A 48 -8.78 12.96 -18.12
CA VAL A 48 -9.32 14.14 -18.80
C VAL A 48 -10.83 14.09 -18.69
N ALA A 49 -11.42 15.13 -18.11
CA ALA A 49 -12.86 15.31 -17.98
C ALA A 49 -13.38 16.28 -19.05
N PHE A 50 -14.49 15.93 -19.67
CA PHE A 50 -15.13 16.67 -20.75
C PHE A 50 -16.55 17.04 -20.37
N ASP A 51 -16.96 18.27 -20.71
CA ASP A 51 -18.36 18.68 -20.81
C ASP A 51 -18.68 18.80 -22.31
N ASP A 52 -19.50 17.88 -22.80
CA ASP A 52 -19.67 17.61 -24.23
C ASP A 52 -18.32 17.40 -24.96
N ALA A 53 -17.92 18.33 -25.83
CA ALA A 53 -16.67 18.28 -26.59
C ALA A 53 -15.54 19.13 -25.99
N SER A 54 -15.82 19.88 -24.92
CA SER A 54 -14.87 20.81 -24.31
C SER A 54 -14.20 20.18 -23.09
N VAL A 55 -12.89 20.41 -22.91
CA VAL A 55 -12.16 19.92 -21.74
C VAL A 55 -12.58 20.73 -20.51
N ALA A 56 -13.29 20.08 -19.59
CA ALA A 56 -13.75 20.67 -18.34
C ALA A 56 -12.66 20.66 -17.25
N GLY A 57 -11.76 19.68 -17.28
CA GLY A 57 -10.63 19.60 -16.37
C GLY A 57 -9.71 18.43 -16.66
N VAL A 58 -8.51 18.50 -16.09
CA VAL A 58 -7.48 17.47 -16.20
C VAL A 58 -6.83 17.25 -14.84
N ALA A 59 -6.42 16.03 -14.58
CA ALA A 59 -5.58 15.69 -13.45
C ALA A 59 -4.62 14.56 -13.83
N TRP A 60 -3.37 14.65 -13.42
CA TRP A 60 -2.40 13.58 -13.61
C TRP A 60 -1.43 13.52 -12.45
N ALA A 61 -0.79 12.37 -12.31
CA ALA A 61 0.31 12.08 -11.41
C ALA A 61 1.51 11.64 -12.25
N SER A 62 2.66 12.26 -12.01
CA SER A 62 3.93 11.89 -12.63
C SER A 62 4.88 11.31 -11.59
N ILE A 63 5.46 10.15 -11.90
CA ILE A 63 6.38 9.46 -11.00
C ILE A 63 7.78 10.05 -11.18
N SER A 64 8.24 10.82 -10.20
CA SER A 64 9.55 11.48 -10.19
C SER A 64 10.35 11.31 -8.88
N GLY A 65 9.86 10.47 -7.97
CA GLY A 65 10.44 10.21 -6.65
C GLY A 65 9.57 9.22 -5.86
N VAL A 66 9.72 9.19 -4.53
CA VAL A 66 8.93 8.31 -3.64
C VAL A 66 7.43 8.60 -3.71
N LEU A 67 7.06 9.88 -3.80
CA LEU A 67 5.67 10.31 -3.95
C LEU A 67 5.44 10.84 -5.37
N PRO A 68 4.48 10.27 -6.12
CA PRO A 68 4.03 10.85 -7.38
C PRO A 68 3.57 12.31 -7.21
N GLU A 69 4.07 13.21 -8.06
CA GLU A 69 3.66 14.62 -8.07
C GLU A 69 2.42 14.76 -8.94
N ILE A 70 1.35 15.32 -8.37
CA ILE A 70 0.08 15.52 -9.04
C ILE A 70 -0.11 16.96 -9.51
N THR A 71 -0.68 17.11 -10.70
CA THR A 71 -1.21 18.38 -11.18
C THR A 71 -2.70 18.24 -11.42
N VAL A 72 -3.47 19.24 -11.00
CA VAL A 72 -4.91 19.36 -11.27
C VAL A 72 -5.18 20.72 -11.88
N ASN A 73 -6.02 20.77 -12.91
CA ASN A 73 -6.50 22.00 -13.51
C ASN A 73 -7.96 21.87 -13.90
N VAL A 74 -8.79 22.83 -13.48
CA VAL A 74 -10.22 22.90 -13.81
C VAL A 74 -10.47 24.18 -14.60
N ALA A 75 -11.16 24.04 -15.74
CA ALA A 75 -11.53 25.17 -16.59
C ALA A 75 -12.41 26.17 -15.81
N PRO A 76 -12.23 27.50 -15.97
CA PRO A 76 -12.90 28.51 -15.17
C PRO A 76 -14.43 28.33 -15.03
N GLU A 77 -15.10 27.98 -16.12
CA GLU A 77 -16.53 27.73 -16.23
C GLU A 77 -17.04 26.52 -15.42
N HIS A 78 -16.15 25.60 -15.05
CA HIS A 78 -16.47 24.40 -14.26
C HIS A 78 -15.97 24.47 -12.81
N GLN A 79 -15.39 25.59 -12.38
CA GLN A 79 -14.94 25.79 -11.01
C GLN A 79 -16.13 25.96 -10.05
N GLY A 80 -15.95 25.54 -8.78
CA GLY A 80 -16.99 25.63 -7.76
C GLY A 80 -18.04 24.50 -7.78
N ASN A 81 -18.07 23.66 -8.82
CA ASN A 81 -19.05 22.58 -8.98
C ASN A 81 -18.56 21.21 -8.47
N GLY A 82 -17.47 21.17 -7.70
CA GLY A 82 -16.91 19.93 -7.17
C GLY A 82 -16.06 19.10 -8.14
N LEU A 83 -15.85 19.54 -9.38
CA LEU A 83 -15.03 18.80 -10.37
C LEU A 83 -13.59 18.60 -9.89
N GLY A 84 -12.98 19.60 -9.25
CA GLY A 84 -11.63 19.46 -8.68
C GLY A 84 -11.52 18.35 -7.64
N THR A 85 -12.52 18.21 -6.77
CA THR A 85 -12.59 17.10 -5.80
C THR A 85 -12.65 15.76 -6.51
N ARG A 86 -13.56 15.61 -7.48
CA ARG A 86 -13.71 14.36 -8.24
C ARG A 86 -12.44 13.95 -8.99
N LEU A 87 -11.70 14.93 -9.53
CA LEU A 87 -10.44 14.69 -10.21
C LEU A 87 -9.36 14.19 -9.25
N VAL A 88 -9.23 14.80 -8.07
CA VAL A 88 -8.29 14.35 -7.03
C VAL A 88 -8.68 12.97 -6.49
N ASP A 89 -9.97 12.74 -6.21
CA ASP A 89 -10.46 11.45 -5.73
C ASP A 89 -10.13 10.33 -6.73
N ALA A 90 -10.26 10.58 -8.02
CA ALA A 90 -9.88 9.60 -9.05
C ALA A 90 -8.38 9.30 -9.07
N LEU A 91 -7.52 10.29 -8.81
CA LEU A 91 -6.08 10.05 -8.62
C LEU A 91 -5.80 9.25 -7.34
N VAL A 92 -6.51 9.53 -6.25
CA VAL A 92 -6.40 8.78 -4.98
C VAL A 92 -6.86 7.34 -5.15
N THR A 93 -7.98 7.10 -5.82
CA THR A 93 -8.48 5.75 -6.14
C THR A 93 -7.45 4.98 -6.96
N HIS A 94 -6.88 5.61 -7.99
CA HIS A 94 -5.82 4.97 -8.76
C HIS A 94 -4.59 4.68 -7.91
N ALA A 95 -4.13 5.67 -7.13
CA ALA A 95 -2.99 5.55 -6.22
C ALA A 95 -3.14 4.34 -5.28
N HIS A 96 -4.35 4.11 -4.74
CA HIS A 96 -4.65 2.90 -3.97
C HIS A 96 -4.54 1.62 -4.80
N SER A 97 -5.09 1.60 -6.02
CA SER A 97 -5.05 0.41 -6.89
C SER A 97 -3.65 -0.02 -7.33
N VAL A 98 -2.70 0.92 -7.36
CA VAL A 98 -1.29 0.66 -7.71
C VAL A 98 -0.34 0.88 -6.53
N ARG A 99 -0.87 0.91 -5.31
CA ARG A 99 -0.12 0.93 -4.03
C ARG A 99 0.89 2.08 -3.89
N TRP A 100 0.53 3.27 -4.35
CA TRP A 100 1.37 4.44 -4.09
C TRP A 100 1.33 4.85 -2.62
N PRO A 101 2.48 5.20 -2.00
CA PRO A 101 2.55 5.56 -0.58
C PRO A 101 1.90 6.91 -0.25
N GLY A 102 1.57 7.70 -1.26
CA GLY A 102 0.92 8.99 -1.13
C GLY A 102 0.93 9.77 -2.43
N LEU A 103 0.49 11.03 -2.37
CA LEU A 103 0.51 11.98 -3.47
C LEU A 103 1.15 13.28 -2.99
N ALA A 104 1.96 13.92 -3.82
CA ALA A 104 2.52 15.24 -3.56
C ALA A 104 1.97 16.25 -4.57
N LEU A 105 1.85 17.51 -4.18
CA LEU A 105 1.58 18.60 -5.11
C LEU A 105 2.25 19.89 -4.64
N THR A 106 2.60 20.75 -5.60
CA THR A 106 3.08 22.09 -5.32
C THR A 106 1.97 23.09 -5.60
N VAL A 107 1.67 23.97 -4.65
CA VAL A 107 0.63 25.00 -4.79
C VAL A 107 1.02 26.25 -4.00
N ALA A 108 0.92 27.42 -4.64
CA ALA A 108 1.28 28.69 -4.00
C ALA A 108 0.44 28.96 -2.73
N ASP A 109 1.05 29.56 -1.71
CA ASP A 109 0.43 29.77 -0.39
C ASP A 109 -0.86 30.59 -0.43
N ASP A 110 -0.98 31.53 -1.37
CA ASP A 110 -2.14 32.39 -1.58
C ASP A 110 -3.21 31.78 -2.52
N ASN A 111 -2.94 30.60 -3.11
CA ASN A 111 -3.86 29.96 -4.03
C ASN A 111 -5.11 29.42 -3.28
N PRO A 112 -6.34 29.79 -3.66
CA PRO A 112 -7.56 29.34 -3.01
C PRO A 112 -7.75 27.80 -3.04
N ALA A 113 -7.12 27.10 -3.97
CA ALA A 113 -7.14 25.65 -4.07
C ALA A 113 -6.49 24.94 -2.87
N ARG A 114 -5.62 25.61 -2.08
CA ARG A 114 -5.04 25.01 -0.86
C ARG A 114 -6.10 24.53 0.13
N ARG A 115 -7.22 25.26 0.26
CA ARG A 115 -8.34 24.86 1.11
C ARG A 115 -9.07 23.63 0.60
N LEU A 116 -9.07 23.40 -0.72
CA LEU A 116 -9.56 22.15 -1.29
C LEU A 116 -8.64 21.00 -0.91
N TYR A 117 -7.34 21.12 -1.18
CA TYR A 117 -6.37 20.06 -0.90
C TYR A 117 -6.30 19.71 0.59
N ALA A 118 -6.30 20.71 1.48
CA ALA A 118 -6.34 20.48 2.93
C ALA A 118 -7.59 19.68 3.37
N ARG A 119 -8.78 19.98 2.81
CA ARG A 119 -10.00 19.20 3.09
C ARG A 119 -9.93 17.76 2.54
N LEU A 120 -9.15 17.54 1.49
CA LEU A 120 -8.90 16.21 0.94
C LEU A 120 -7.77 15.47 1.66
N GLY A 121 -7.24 16.02 2.75
CA GLY A 121 -6.21 15.40 3.58
C GLY A 121 -4.78 15.58 3.06
N PHE A 122 -4.52 16.62 2.25
CA PHE A 122 -3.16 17.06 1.97
C PHE A 122 -2.65 17.97 3.09
N GLU A 123 -1.47 17.68 3.60
CA GLU A 123 -0.79 18.42 4.65
C GLU A 123 0.34 19.26 4.07
N ALA A 124 0.46 20.52 4.49
CA ALA A 124 1.52 21.40 4.01
C ALA A 124 2.85 21.09 4.70
N ARG A 125 3.92 20.96 3.91
CA ARG A 125 5.30 20.87 4.38
C ARG A 125 6.01 22.23 4.31
N ALA A 126 7.13 22.34 5.00
CA ALA A 126 7.90 23.58 5.12
C ALA A 126 8.50 24.09 3.80
N ASP A 127 8.62 23.22 2.80
CA ASP A 127 9.14 23.50 1.45
C ASP A 127 8.05 23.98 0.47
N GLY A 128 6.82 24.17 0.93
CA GLY A 128 5.68 24.60 0.10
C GLY A 128 5.01 23.45 -0.68
N VAL A 129 5.49 22.22 -0.53
CA VAL A 129 4.83 21.02 -1.06
C VAL A 129 3.70 20.62 -0.12
N MET A 130 2.53 20.31 -0.67
CA MET A 130 1.46 19.65 0.06
C MET A 130 1.49 18.15 -0.22
N VAL A 131 1.43 17.32 0.82
CA VAL A 131 1.50 15.87 0.70
C VAL A 131 0.26 15.24 1.30
N LYS A 132 -0.39 14.36 0.55
CA LYS A 132 -1.40 13.45 1.05
C LYS A 132 -0.77 12.08 1.23
N PRO A 133 -0.38 11.69 2.45
CA PRO A 133 -0.04 10.30 2.67
C PRO A 133 -1.28 9.43 2.43
N LEU A 134 -1.08 8.23 1.90
CA LEU A 134 -2.15 7.24 1.75
C LEU A 134 -1.84 6.08 2.70
N ALA A 135 -2.85 5.69 3.47
CA ALA A 135 -2.84 4.37 4.09
C ALA A 135 -2.90 3.33 2.95
N PRO A 136 -2.27 2.16 3.12
CA PRO A 136 -2.40 1.08 2.14
C PRO A 136 -3.87 0.72 1.97
N ALA A 137 -4.31 0.50 0.72
CA ALA A 137 -5.57 -0.20 0.50
C ALA A 137 -5.31 -1.67 0.79
N ILE A 138 -6.08 -2.26 1.70
CA ILE A 138 -5.86 -3.62 2.17
C ILE A 138 -6.92 -4.51 1.53
N ASN A 139 -6.54 -5.22 0.48
CA ASN A 139 -7.35 -6.26 -0.13
C ASN A 139 -6.86 -7.65 0.30
N ALA A 140 -5.55 -7.82 0.43
CA ALA A 140 -4.93 -9.06 0.86
C ALA A 140 -3.83 -8.82 1.89
N ILE A 141 -3.68 -9.75 2.84
CA ILE A 141 -2.58 -9.77 3.79
C ILE A 141 -1.73 -11.02 3.57
N THR A 142 -0.43 -10.82 3.36
CA THR A 142 0.53 -11.92 3.31
C THR A 142 0.95 -12.30 4.72
N VAL A 143 0.75 -13.56 5.08
CA VAL A 143 0.97 -14.08 6.43
C VAL A 143 2.11 -15.08 6.43
N TYR A 144 3.11 -14.81 7.26
CA TYR A 144 4.20 -15.73 7.59
C TYR A 144 3.95 -16.31 8.98
N CYS A 145 3.99 -17.63 9.12
CA CYS A 145 3.72 -18.30 10.39
C CYS A 145 4.40 -19.68 10.47
N GLY A 146 4.45 -20.26 11.67
CA GLY A 146 5.14 -21.53 11.88
C GLY A 146 4.46 -22.74 11.22
N SER A 147 5.27 -23.63 10.64
CA SER A 147 4.87 -25.00 10.24
C SER A 147 4.59 -25.93 11.44
N ALA A 148 4.83 -25.46 12.67
CA ALA A 148 4.45 -26.10 13.92
C ALA A 148 3.46 -25.20 14.70
N CYS A 149 2.60 -25.80 15.52
CA CYS A 149 1.64 -25.08 16.35
C CYS A 149 2.26 -24.30 17.53
N GLY A 150 3.54 -24.58 17.84
CA GLY A 150 4.20 -24.11 19.05
C GLY A 150 3.77 -24.87 20.31
N ALA A 151 4.28 -24.44 21.46
CA ALA A 151 4.09 -25.13 22.75
C ALA A 151 2.87 -24.65 23.54
N ARG A 152 2.19 -23.60 23.07
CA ARG A 152 1.12 -22.90 23.78
C ARG A 152 -0.16 -22.90 22.93
N PRO A 153 -1.32 -23.28 23.49
CA PRO A 153 -2.59 -23.26 22.76
C PRO A 153 -2.98 -21.84 22.30
N GLU A 154 -2.51 -20.80 23.01
CA GLU A 154 -2.76 -19.40 22.70
C GLU A 154 -2.31 -19.03 21.28
N TYR A 155 -1.23 -19.64 20.75
CA TYR A 155 -0.78 -19.39 19.38
C TYR A 155 -1.78 -19.88 18.33
N VAL A 156 -2.35 -21.07 18.54
CA VAL A 156 -3.38 -21.61 17.66
C VAL A 156 -4.66 -20.77 17.76
N ASN A 157 -5.09 -20.45 18.97
CA ASN A 157 -6.29 -19.65 19.19
C ASN A 157 -6.20 -18.27 18.53
N ALA A 158 -5.10 -17.56 18.77
CA ALA A 158 -4.86 -16.25 18.18
C ALA A 158 -4.73 -16.31 16.65
N THR A 159 -4.13 -17.37 16.10
CA THR A 159 -4.04 -17.57 14.63
C THR A 159 -5.43 -17.75 14.02
N ARG A 160 -6.31 -18.53 14.66
CA ARG A 160 -7.69 -18.73 14.20
C ARG A 160 -8.52 -17.46 14.30
N GLU A 161 -8.43 -16.76 15.43
CA GLU A 161 -9.12 -15.47 15.63
C GLU A 161 -8.67 -14.44 14.60
N PHE A 162 -7.35 -14.36 14.36
CA PHE A 162 -6.77 -13.52 13.32
C PHE A 162 -7.36 -13.82 11.94
N ALA A 163 -7.33 -15.09 11.53
CA ALA A 163 -7.86 -15.54 10.25
C ALA A 163 -9.35 -15.26 10.06
N GLN A 164 -10.15 -15.50 11.11
CA GLN A 164 -11.59 -15.23 11.12
C GLN A 164 -11.87 -13.73 10.99
N GLY A 165 -11.16 -12.90 11.75
CA GLY A 165 -11.32 -11.45 11.69
C GLY A 165 -11.00 -10.87 10.30
N LEU A 166 -9.97 -11.38 9.62
CA LEU A 166 -9.67 -10.98 8.23
C LEU A 166 -10.79 -11.38 7.26
N ALA A 167 -11.27 -12.62 7.36
CA ALA A 167 -12.35 -13.11 6.52
C ALA A 167 -13.65 -12.31 6.69
N GLU A 168 -14.02 -11.98 7.92
CA GLU A 168 -15.21 -11.16 8.23
C GLU A 168 -15.12 -9.73 7.68
N LEU A 169 -13.91 -9.21 7.54
CA LEU A 169 -13.63 -7.90 6.94
C LEU A 169 -13.52 -7.97 5.40
N GLY A 170 -13.63 -9.16 4.81
CA GLY A 170 -13.49 -9.37 3.36
C GLY A 170 -12.06 -9.15 2.86
N VAL A 171 -11.07 -9.44 3.71
CA VAL A 171 -9.65 -9.33 3.39
C VAL A 171 -9.07 -10.72 3.13
N ASP A 172 -8.47 -10.88 1.96
CA ASP A 172 -7.90 -12.16 1.52
C ASP A 172 -6.62 -12.48 2.28
N ILE A 173 -6.33 -13.77 2.44
CA ILE A 173 -5.09 -14.25 3.05
C ILE A 173 -4.18 -14.85 1.98
N VAL A 174 -2.95 -14.35 1.90
CA VAL A 174 -1.88 -14.94 1.09
C VAL A 174 -0.88 -15.62 2.03
N TYR A 175 -0.52 -16.88 1.79
CA TYR A 175 0.43 -17.58 2.67
C TYR A 175 1.21 -18.68 1.94
N GLY A 176 2.01 -19.42 2.70
CA GLY A 176 2.94 -20.43 2.21
C GLY A 176 2.35 -21.74 1.64
N GLY A 177 1.03 -21.92 1.62
CA GLY A 177 0.36 -23.06 0.98
C GLY A 177 0.37 -24.40 1.74
N GLY A 178 1.03 -24.48 2.91
CA GLY A 178 1.14 -25.70 3.72
C GLY A 178 -0.03 -25.94 4.66
N LYS A 179 -0.37 -27.21 4.93
CA LYS A 179 -1.50 -27.60 5.80
C LYS A 179 -1.13 -27.84 7.27
N ILE A 180 0.15 -27.82 7.62
CA ILE A 180 0.62 -28.22 8.95
C ILE A 180 0.85 -27.03 9.88
N GLY A 181 0.74 -27.25 11.19
CA GLY A 181 1.03 -26.22 12.19
C GLY A 181 0.07 -25.04 12.14
N LEU A 182 0.58 -23.84 12.43
CA LEU A 182 -0.22 -22.62 12.38
C LEU A 182 -0.65 -22.25 10.96
N MET A 183 0.11 -22.66 9.93
CA MET A 183 -0.26 -22.49 8.53
C MET A 183 -1.60 -23.16 8.21
N GLY A 184 -1.79 -24.41 8.66
CA GLY A 184 -3.07 -25.11 8.50
C GLY A 184 -4.21 -24.44 9.26
N GLU A 185 -3.96 -24.08 10.52
CA GLU A 185 -4.96 -23.44 11.39
C GLU A 185 -5.42 -22.08 10.85
N LEU A 186 -4.50 -21.31 10.26
CA LEU A 186 -4.79 -20.05 9.58
C LEU A 186 -5.73 -20.27 8.39
N ALA A 187 -5.35 -21.18 7.48
CA ALA A 187 -6.09 -21.43 6.26
C ALA A 187 -7.49 -22.01 6.55
N ASP A 188 -7.58 -23.03 7.40
CA ASP A 188 -8.85 -23.67 7.74
C ASP A 188 -9.82 -22.70 8.43
N ALA A 189 -9.32 -21.82 9.33
CA ALA A 189 -10.15 -20.87 10.04
C ALA A 189 -10.72 -19.76 9.13
N ALA A 190 -9.91 -19.22 8.21
CA ALA A 190 -10.38 -18.22 7.24
C ALA A 190 -11.41 -18.82 6.27
N LEU A 191 -11.12 -19.99 5.71
CA LEU A 191 -12.04 -20.68 4.80
C LEU A 191 -13.36 -21.03 5.49
N ALA A 192 -13.33 -21.44 6.76
CA ALA A 192 -14.53 -21.73 7.54
C ALA A 192 -15.40 -20.49 7.81
N ALA A 193 -14.77 -19.30 7.89
CA ALA A 193 -15.45 -18.01 7.99
C ALA A 193 -15.91 -17.46 6.63
N GLY A 194 -15.61 -18.15 5.52
CA GLY A 194 -15.99 -17.75 4.16
C GLY A 194 -15.03 -16.74 3.51
N GLY A 195 -13.83 -16.56 4.06
CA GLY A 195 -12.78 -15.75 3.46
C GLY A 195 -11.98 -16.51 2.40
N ASP A 196 -11.32 -15.77 1.51
CA ASP A 196 -10.49 -16.34 0.47
C ASP A 196 -9.03 -16.50 0.91
N VAL A 197 -8.45 -17.65 0.55
CA VAL A 197 -7.06 -18.00 0.91
C VAL A 197 -6.30 -18.45 -0.32
N ILE A 198 -5.19 -17.75 -0.59
CA ILE A 198 -4.26 -18.00 -1.69
C ILE A 198 -2.97 -18.59 -1.12
N GLY A 199 -2.63 -19.80 -1.52
CA GLY A 199 -1.36 -20.44 -1.18
C GLY A 199 -0.34 -20.31 -2.29
N VAL A 200 0.92 -20.00 -1.96
CA VAL A 200 2.04 -20.10 -2.90
C VAL A 200 3.05 -21.10 -2.37
N ILE A 201 3.31 -22.16 -3.14
CA ILE A 201 4.18 -23.26 -2.71
C ILE A 201 5.15 -23.67 -3.83
N PRO A 202 6.44 -23.87 -3.53
CA PRO A 202 7.36 -24.45 -4.51
C PRO A 202 6.99 -25.90 -4.81
N ALA A 203 7.14 -26.32 -6.07
CA ALA A 203 6.89 -27.71 -6.48
C ALA A 203 7.65 -28.73 -5.61
N SER A 204 8.86 -28.38 -5.16
CA SER A 204 9.70 -29.24 -4.31
C SER A 204 9.17 -29.44 -2.87
N LEU A 205 8.23 -28.60 -2.41
CA LEU A 205 7.67 -28.63 -1.06
C LEU A 205 6.22 -29.12 -1.01
N VAL A 206 5.54 -29.31 -2.14
CA VAL A 206 4.14 -29.75 -2.22
C VAL A 206 3.88 -30.98 -1.35
N ASP A 207 4.71 -32.02 -1.48
CA ASP A 207 4.55 -33.26 -0.71
C ASP A 207 5.08 -33.14 0.73
N ARG A 208 6.06 -32.25 0.97
CA ARG A 208 6.75 -32.13 2.27
C ARG A 208 6.01 -31.27 3.27
N GLU A 209 5.46 -30.15 2.82
CA GLU A 209 4.65 -29.22 3.62
C GLU A 209 3.15 -29.57 3.58
N VAL A 210 2.81 -30.65 2.86
CA VAL A 210 1.44 -31.14 2.64
C VAL A 210 0.56 -30.01 2.14
N ALA A 211 0.60 -29.75 0.84
CA ALA A 211 -0.18 -28.69 0.22
C ALA A 211 -1.65 -28.74 0.65
N HIS A 212 -2.20 -27.57 1.01
CA HIS A 212 -3.55 -27.48 1.52
C HIS A 212 -4.57 -27.68 0.38
N PRO A 213 -5.42 -28.72 0.40
CA PRO A 213 -6.20 -29.11 -0.78
C PRO A 213 -7.49 -28.32 -0.99
N LYS A 214 -7.86 -27.44 -0.04
CA LYS A 214 -9.13 -26.70 -0.03
C LYS A 214 -8.97 -25.18 -0.13
N LEU A 215 -7.78 -24.71 -0.51
CA LEU A 215 -7.58 -23.26 -0.68
C LEU A 215 -8.46 -22.73 -1.82
N THR A 216 -8.80 -21.44 -1.76
CA THR A 216 -9.44 -20.73 -2.87
C THR A 216 -8.56 -20.82 -4.11
N GLU A 217 -7.26 -20.61 -3.92
CA GLU A 217 -6.25 -20.76 -4.96
C GLU A 217 -4.96 -21.34 -4.38
N LEU A 218 -4.29 -22.21 -5.17
CA LEU A 218 -2.95 -22.69 -4.88
C LEU A 218 -2.06 -22.48 -6.11
N GLN A 219 -1.07 -21.62 -5.99
CA GLN A 219 -0.07 -21.37 -7.03
C GLN A 219 1.19 -22.19 -6.74
N VAL A 220 1.54 -23.06 -7.67
CA VAL A 220 2.78 -23.85 -7.61
C VAL A 220 3.85 -23.16 -8.43
N VAL A 221 5.00 -22.89 -7.82
CA VAL A 221 6.14 -22.17 -8.41
C VAL A 221 7.41 -23.02 -8.46
N ASP A 222 8.42 -22.59 -9.19
CA ASP A 222 9.61 -23.40 -9.45
C ASP A 222 10.66 -23.29 -8.32
N SER A 223 10.65 -22.20 -7.55
CA SER A 223 11.68 -21.93 -6.54
C SER A 223 11.17 -21.23 -5.28
N MET A 224 12.00 -21.25 -4.22
CA MET A 224 11.74 -20.48 -3.00
C MET A 224 11.76 -18.96 -3.24
N ALA A 225 12.60 -18.48 -4.15
CA ALA A 225 12.68 -17.06 -4.48
C ALA A 225 11.39 -16.59 -5.16
N GLU A 226 10.95 -17.33 -6.19
CA GLU A 226 9.70 -17.04 -6.91
C GLU A 226 8.48 -17.13 -5.98
N ARG A 227 8.50 -18.05 -5.01
CA ARG A 227 7.45 -18.14 -3.99
C ARG A 227 7.33 -16.84 -3.19
N LYS A 228 8.45 -16.30 -2.71
CA LYS A 228 8.46 -15.07 -1.91
C LYS A 228 8.07 -13.86 -2.74
N GLU A 229 8.67 -13.70 -3.92
CA GLU A 229 8.31 -12.65 -4.88
C GLU A 229 6.80 -12.66 -5.20
N ARG A 230 6.23 -13.86 -5.39
CA ARG A 230 4.81 -13.98 -5.69
C ARG A 230 3.93 -13.64 -4.48
N MET A 231 4.30 -14.08 -3.28
CA MET A 231 3.58 -13.71 -2.05
C MET A 231 3.65 -12.20 -1.77
N GLU A 232 4.79 -11.57 -2.08
CA GLU A 232 5.00 -10.12 -1.97
C GLU A 232 4.15 -9.33 -2.94
N ALA A 233 4.08 -9.79 -4.19
CA ALA A 233 3.25 -9.16 -5.22
C ALA A 233 1.74 -9.26 -4.93
N LEU A 234 1.31 -10.25 -4.15
CA LEU A 234 -0.12 -10.49 -3.88
C LEU A 234 -0.61 -9.72 -2.64
N GLY A 235 0.14 -9.69 -1.53
CA GLY A 235 -0.31 -9.03 -0.29
C GLY A 235 -0.08 -7.52 -0.27
N ASP A 236 -0.93 -6.75 0.40
CA ASP A 236 -0.77 -5.30 0.64
C ASP A 236 -0.08 -5.00 1.99
N VAL A 237 -0.08 -5.99 2.90
CA VAL A 237 0.48 -5.92 4.25
C VAL A 237 1.14 -7.26 4.57
N PHE A 238 2.27 -7.24 5.28
CA PHE A 238 2.99 -8.43 5.69
C PHE A 238 2.87 -8.64 7.20
N VAL A 239 2.32 -9.78 7.61
CA VAL A 239 2.12 -10.11 9.02
C VAL A 239 2.91 -11.36 9.38
N ALA A 240 3.74 -11.26 10.42
CA ALA A 240 4.38 -12.41 11.05
C ALA A 240 3.61 -12.82 12.32
N LEU A 241 2.92 -13.95 12.25
CA LEU A 241 2.43 -14.69 13.42
C LEU A 241 3.57 -15.50 14.04
N PRO A 242 3.42 -16.03 15.28
CA PRO A 242 4.46 -16.85 15.90
C PRO A 242 5.02 -17.94 14.96
N GLY A 243 6.34 -18.05 14.91
CA GLY A 243 7.00 -18.90 13.94
C GLY A 243 8.50 -19.06 14.15
N GLY A 244 9.11 -19.95 13.37
CA GLY A 244 10.52 -20.32 13.50
C GLY A 244 11.46 -19.50 12.61
N ILE A 245 12.61 -20.09 12.27
CA ILE A 245 13.62 -19.46 11.41
C ILE A 245 13.07 -19.15 10.01
N GLY A 246 12.21 -20.00 9.45
CA GLY A 246 11.57 -19.73 8.14
C GLY A 246 10.73 -18.45 8.18
N THR A 247 9.88 -18.31 9.20
CA THR A 247 9.09 -17.08 9.41
C THR A 247 9.96 -15.85 9.60
N LEU A 248 11.09 -15.97 10.31
CA LEU A 248 12.05 -14.87 10.45
C LEU A 248 12.73 -14.51 9.12
N GLU A 249 13.08 -15.51 8.30
CA GLU A 249 13.70 -15.28 6.98
C GLU A 249 12.76 -14.51 6.06
N GLU A 250 11.49 -14.94 5.99
CA GLU A 250 10.44 -14.27 5.21
C GLU A 250 10.17 -12.84 5.73
N LEU A 251 10.01 -12.69 7.06
CA LEU A 251 9.81 -11.39 7.70
C LEU A 251 10.96 -10.42 7.40
N PHE A 252 12.21 -10.85 7.54
CA PHE A 252 13.36 -9.97 7.35
C PHE A 252 13.61 -9.64 5.87
N GLU A 253 13.15 -10.46 4.94
CA GLU A 253 13.16 -10.13 3.52
C GLU A 253 12.26 -8.92 3.24
N VAL A 254 10.98 -9.00 3.60
CA VAL A 254 10.03 -7.88 3.39
C VAL A 254 10.38 -6.66 4.24
N PHE A 255 10.92 -6.85 5.44
CA PHE A 255 11.39 -5.74 6.24
C PHE A 255 12.58 -5.05 5.57
N THR A 256 13.51 -5.80 4.99
CA THR A 256 14.62 -5.24 4.21
C THR A 256 14.12 -4.53 2.95
N LEU A 257 13.11 -5.07 2.27
CA LEU A 257 12.50 -4.41 1.10
C LEU A 257 11.85 -3.07 1.49
N GLN A 258 11.20 -2.98 2.65
CA GLN A 258 10.68 -1.72 3.19
C GLN A 258 11.78 -0.66 3.37
N LEU A 259 13.03 -1.07 3.67
CA LEU A 259 14.18 -0.16 3.79
C LEU A 259 14.75 0.26 2.42
N LEU A 260 14.70 -0.62 1.42
CA LEU A 260 15.42 -0.47 0.15
C LEU A 260 14.56 0.08 -1.00
N GLY A 261 13.25 -0.19 -0.98
CA GLY A 261 12.39 -0.07 -2.16
C GLY A 261 11.49 1.17 -2.18
N PRO A 262 10.97 1.54 -3.37
CA PRO A 262 9.89 2.51 -3.53
C PRO A 262 8.54 1.96 -3.04
N GLU A 263 8.40 0.65 -2.93
CA GLU A 263 7.22 -0.05 -2.41
C GLU A 263 7.31 -0.13 -0.89
N CYS A 264 6.73 0.86 -0.22
CA CYS A 264 6.67 0.88 1.23
C CYS A 264 5.37 0.21 1.69
N MET A 265 5.43 -1.10 2.00
CA MET A 265 4.30 -1.81 2.58
C MET A 265 4.50 -2.02 4.09
N PRO A 266 3.43 -2.00 4.90
CA PRO A 266 3.54 -2.22 6.33
C PRO A 266 4.00 -3.64 6.65
N VAL A 267 4.92 -3.73 7.60
CA VAL A 267 5.37 -4.99 8.18
C VAL A 267 4.88 -5.04 9.61
N VAL A 268 4.28 -6.16 9.99
CA VAL A 268 3.57 -6.33 11.26
C VAL A 268 4.10 -7.55 12.00
N LEU A 269 4.36 -7.36 13.28
CA LEU A 269 4.56 -8.43 14.24
C LEU A 269 3.27 -8.64 15.03
N TYR A 270 2.59 -9.77 14.80
CA TYR A 270 1.41 -10.14 15.57
C TYR A 270 1.85 -10.83 16.87
N ASN A 271 1.95 -10.05 17.94
CA ASN A 271 2.71 -10.32 19.16
C ASN A 271 1.93 -11.12 20.21
N VAL A 272 1.41 -12.28 19.81
CA VAL A 272 0.66 -13.20 20.70
C VAL A 272 1.50 -13.56 21.91
N GLU A 273 0.99 -13.32 23.12
CA GLU A 273 1.68 -13.64 24.38
C GLU A 273 3.10 -13.05 24.49
N GLY A 274 3.38 -11.93 23.80
CA GLY A 274 4.70 -11.33 23.78
C GLY A 274 5.77 -12.12 23.01
N TYR A 275 5.36 -13.01 22.10
CA TYR A 275 6.26 -13.88 21.33
C TYR A 275 7.43 -13.13 20.65
N TRP A 276 7.15 -11.96 20.10
CA TRP A 276 8.12 -11.12 19.38
C TRP A 276 8.84 -10.10 20.26
N SER A 277 8.50 -9.98 21.55
CA SER A 277 9.06 -8.94 22.43
C SER A 277 10.59 -8.96 22.48
N SER A 278 11.22 -10.13 22.55
CA SER A 278 12.70 -10.23 22.55
C SER A 278 13.33 -9.84 21.21
N LEU A 279 12.65 -10.12 20.09
CA LEU A 279 13.11 -9.70 18.76
C LEU A 279 13.07 -8.17 18.66
N ILE A 280 11.98 -7.55 19.11
CA ILE A 280 11.82 -6.09 19.11
C ILE A 280 12.94 -5.42 19.92
N GLU A 281 13.27 -5.93 21.11
CA GLU A 281 14.40 -5.40 21.89
C GLU A 281 15.75 -5.57 21.17
N THR A 282 15.92 -6.66 20.42
CA THR A 282 17.12 -6.87 19.58
C THR A 282 17.20 -5.83 18.46
N LEU A 283 16.08 -5.52 17.80
CA LEU A 283 16.02 -4.50 16.74
C LEU A 283 16.26 -3.09 17.26
N LYS A 284 15.71 -2.76 18.44
CA LYS A 284 16.01 -1.51 19.15
C LYS A 284 17.50 -1.40 19.45
N ARG A 285 18.14 -2.49 19.90
CA ARG A 285 19.59 -2.49 20.11
C ARG A 285 20.38 -2.22 18.83
N MET A 286 19.97 -2.79 17.70
CA MET A 286 20.60 -2.49 16.40
C MET A 286 20.48 -1.00 16.03
N THR A 287 19.38 -0.35 16.44
CA THR A 287 19.17 1.09 16.27
C THR A 287 20.10 1.91 17.16
N GLU A 288 20.18 1.56 18.45
CA GLU A 288 21.10 2.21 19.41
C GLU A 288 22.56 2.14 18.97
N GLU A 289 22.96 1.02 18.37
CA GLU A 289 24.31 0.78 17.85
C GLU A 289 24.52 1.37 16.43
N GLY A 290 23.50 2.00 15.84
CA GLY A 290 23.61 2.72 14.57
C GLY A 290 23.55 1.86 13.30
N PHE A 291 23.10 0.60 13.39
CA PHE A 291 22.93 -0.28 12.23
C PHE A 291 21.62 -0.07 11.48
N ILE A 292 20.57 0.41 12.17
CA ILE A 292 19.25 0.66 11.61
C ILE A 292 18.81 2.08 12.01
N PRO A 293 18.39 2.94 11.07
CA PRO A 293 17.79 4.23 11.42
C PRO A 293 16.48 4.06 12.21
N PRO A 294 16.24 4.87 13.27
CA PRO A 294 15.04 4.73 14.13
C PRO A 294 13.71 4.70 13.37
N LYS A 295 13.60 5.51 12.30
CA LYS A 295 12.39 5.62 11.47
C LYS A 295 11.85 4.27 10.97
N TYR A 296 12.70 3.27 10.78
CA TYR A 296 12.28 1.93 10.33
C TYR A 296 11.74 1.06 11.45
N ILE A 297 12.31 1.16 12.66
CA ILE A 297 11.79 0.45 13.82
C ILE A 297 10.48 1.09 14.27
N ASP A 298 10.38 2.42 14.21
CA ASP A 298 9.14 3.17 14.54
C ASP A 298 7.99 2.86 13.56
N ALA A 299 8.31 2.47 12.31
CA ALA A 299 7.32 2.08 11.30
C ALA A 299 6.92 0.60 11.36
N LEU A 300 7.60 -0.23 12.18
CA LEU A 300 7.22 -1.62 12.39
C LEU A 300 5.98 -1.67 13.29
N ILE A 301 4.90 -2.28 12.80
CA ILE A 301 3.65 -2.39 13.56
C ILE A 301 3.76 -3.58 14.51
N VAL A 302 3.39 -3.38 15.78
CA VAL A 302 3.33 -4.44 16.79
C VAL A 302 1.96 -4.41 17.44
N VAL A 303 1.18 -5.48 17.21
CA VAL A 303 -0.22 -5.59 17.65
C VAL A 303 -0.51 -7.03 18.07
N ASP A 304 -1.57 -7.26 18.83
CA ASP A 304 -1.98 -8.59 19.31
C ASP A 304 -3.45 -8.91 18.98
N SER A 305 -4.13 -8.03 18.24
CA SER A 305 -5.53 -8.15 17.85
C SER A 305 -5.74 -7.66 16.40
N VAL A 306 -6.76 -8.19 15.73
CA VAL A 306 -7.16 -7.74 14.38
C VAL A 306 -7.63 -6.28 14.39
N SER A 307 -8.40 -5.87 15.41
CA SER A 307 -8.81 -4.47 15.54
C SER A 307 -7.58 -3.55 15.67
N GLY A 308 -6.62 -3.90 16.53
CA GLY A 308 -5.39 -3.15 16.68
C GLY A 308 -4.56 -3.09 15.40
N LEU A 309 -4.55 -4.17 14.60
CA LEU A 309 -3.92 -4.17 13.28
C LEU A 309 -4.51 -3.09 12.37
N PHE A 310 -5.83 -3.07 12.18
CA PHE A 310 -6.45 -2.09 11.27
C PHE A 310 -6.35 -0.66 11.80
N GLU A 311 -6.49 -0.43 13.11
CA GLU A 311 -6.24 0.88 13.73
C GLU A 311 -4.81 1.37 13.47
N ALA A 312 -3.82 0.50 13.60
CA ALA A 312 -2.44 0.83 13.29
C ALA A 312 -2.25 1.14 11.80
N LEU A 313 -2.84 0.35 10.91
CA LEU A 313 -2.73 0.53 9.46
C LEU A 313 -3.37 1.83 8.95
N GLU A 314 -4.47 2.28 9.55
CA GLU A 314 -5.10 3.57 9.21
C GLU A 314 -4.15 4.76 9.41
N SER A 315 -3.37 4.70 10.49
CA SER A 315 -2.41 5.74 10.86
C SER A 315 -1.01 5.50 10.29
N TRP A 316 -0.73 4.30 9.77
CA TRP A 316 0.59 3.91 9.30
C TRP A 316 1.03 4.73 8.09
N ARG A 317 2.31 5.10 8.09
CA ARG A 317 2.94 5.87 7.02
C ARG A 317 4.28 5.23 6.67
N ALA A 318 4.57 5.18 5.38
CA ALA A 318 5.87 4.75 4.87
C ALA A 318 7.02 5.54 5.55
N PRO A 319 8.06 4.86 6.06
CA PRO A 319 9.22 5.53 6.67
C PRO A 319 10.12 6.25 5.66
N GLY A 320 9.82 6.15 4.36
CA GLY A 320 10.66 6.63 3.26
C GLY A 320 11.86 5.71 3.00
N ILE A 321 12.68 6.06 2.01
CA ILE A 321 13.82 5.23 1.60
C ILE A 321 15.07 5.54 2.44
N LYS A 322 16.03 4.61 2.44
CA LYS A 322 17.25 4.69 3.27
C LYS A 322 18.15 5.87 2.93
N TRP A 323 18.08 6.35 1.71
CA TRP A 323 18.99 7.37 1.16
C TRP A 323 18.36 8.77 1.09
N GLU A 324 17.15 8.92 1.64
CA GLU A 324 16.45 10.18 1.92
C GLU A 324 16.51 10.52 3.42
#